data_AF-A0A0T9ZUL0-F1
#
_entry.id   AF-A0A0T9ZUL0-F1
#
_cell.length_a   1.000
_cell.length_b   1.000
_cell.length_c   1.000
_cell.angle_alpha   90.00
_cell.angle_beta   90.00
_cell.angle_gamma   90.00
#
_symmetry.space_group_name_H-M   'P 1'
#
loop_
_entity.id
_entity.type
_entity.pdbx_description
1 polymer ?
#
loop_
_entity_poly.entity_id
_entity_poly.type
_entity_poly.pdbx_seq_one_letter_code
_entity_poly.pdbx_strand_id
1 'polypeptide(L)' 'MSLLETAKRHQLNSEKYLSYLLECLPNEETLVNKEVLDAYLPWTKVVQEKCKQEISRLGTIREFSSLEIFQ' A
#
# COMPACT_ATOMS: atom_id res chain seq x y z
N MET A 1 8.04 -12.07 0.84
CA MET A 1 6.90 -11.20 0.49
C MET A 1 7.21 -9.81 1.00
N SER A 2 7.33 -8.85 0.09
CA SER A 2 7.64 -7.47 0.44
C SER A 2 6.37 -6.70 0.81
N LEU A 3 6.50 -5.67 1.65
CA LEU A 3 5.38 -4.80 2.05
C LEU A 3 4.63 -4.22 0.85
N LEU A 4 5.38 -3.87 -0.21
CA LEU A 4 4.84 -3.34 -1.46
C LEU A 4 4.02 -4.37 -2.24
N GLU A 5 4.42 -5.65 -2.24
CA GLU A 5 3.63 -6.72 -2.85
C GLU A 5 2.31 -6.90 -2.12
N THR A 6 2.32 -6.83 -0.79
CA THR A 6 1.11 -6.87 0.02
C THR A 6 0.20 -5.68 -0.32
N ALA A 7 0.74 -4.46 -0.40
CA ALA A 7 -0.02 -3.28 -0.79
C ALA A 7 -0.69 -3.43 -2.18
N LYS A 8 0.03 -3.98 -3.17
CA LYS A 8 -0.52 -4.28 -4.50
C LYS A 8 -1.69 -5.25 -4.44
N ARG A 9 -1.58 -6.32 -3.64
CA ARG A 9 -2.67 -7.29 -3.44
C ARG A 9 -3.92 -6.67 -2.81
N HIS A 10 -3.73 -5.64 -1.99
CA HIS A 10 -4.81 -4.84 -1.41
C HIS A 10 -5.34 -3.74 -2.36
N GLN A 11 -4.99 -3.76 -3.65
CA GLN A 11 -5.42 -2.77 -4.65
C GLN A 11 -4.99 -1.34 -4.29
N LEU A 12 -3.84 -1.20 -3.62
CA LEU A 12 -3.21 0.09 -3.38
C LEU A 12 -2.22 0.43 -4.48
N ASN A 13 -2.18 1.72 -4.82
CA ASN A 13 -1.15 2.22 -5.70
C ASN A 13 0.21 2.17 -4.97
N SER A 14 1.12 1.37 -5.51
CA SER A 14 2.43 1.10 -4.92
C SER A 14 3.30 2.35 -4.83
N GLU A 15 3.29 3.17 -5.87
CA GLU A 15 4.07 4.41 -5.93
C GLU A 15 3.51 5.42 -4.93
N LYS A 16 2.19 5.59 -4.89
CA LYS A 16 1.52 6.50 -3.95
C LYS A 16 1.73 6.05 -2.50
N TYR A 17 1.67 4.75 -2.25
CA TYR A 17 1.94 4.17 -0.94
C TYR A 17 3.40 4.37 -0.51
N LEU A 18 4.36 4.15 -1.41
CA LEU A 18 5.78 4.38 -1.13
C LEU A 18 6.06 5.86 -0.84
N SER A 19 5.51 6.77 -1.65
CA SER A 19 5.63 8.21 -1.40
C SER A 19 4.99 8.61 -0.07
N TYR A 20 3.80 8.07 0.25
CA TYR A 20 3.12 8.35 1.52
C TYR A 20 3.95 7.88 2.73
N LEU A 21 4.56 6.70 2.64
CA LEU A 21 5.49 6.22 3.67
C LEU A 21 6.70 7.15 3.79
N LEU A 22 7.33 7.52 2.67
CA LEU A 22 8.51 8.39 2.68
C LEU A 22 8.23 9.82 3.14
N GLU A 23 6.99 10.31 3.02
CA GLU A 23 6.58 11.62 3.57
C GLU A 23 6.25 11.53 5.06
N CYS A 24 5.51 10.49 5.49
CA CYS A 24 5.10 10.37 6.89
C CYS A 24 6.20 9.87 7.82
N LEU A 25 7.01 8.89 7.39
CA LEU A 25 8.04 8.27 8.24
C LEU A 25 9.07 9.28 8.77
N PRO A 26 9.70 10.16 7.96
CA PRO A 26 10.65 11.14 8.48
C PRO A 26 10.00 12.27 9.28
N ASN A 27 8.68 12.48 9.15
CA ASN A 27 7.94 13.49 9.90
C ASN A 27 7.41 12.95 11.24
N GLU A 28 7.50 11.64 11.47
CA GLU A 28 7.17 10.99 12.73
C GLU A 28 8.40 10.94 13.63
N GLU A 29 8.48 11.83 14.61
CA GLU A 29 9.55 11.84 15.64
C GLU A 29 9.60 10.51 16.43
N THR A 30 8.50 9.74 16.43
CA THR A 30 8.33 8.51 17.22
C THR A 30 8.01 7.28 16.36
N LEU A 31 8.83 7.00 15.34
CA LEU A 31 8.84 5.67 14.68
C LEU A 31 9.18 4.49 15.60
N VAL A 32 9.40 4.74 16.88
CA VAL A 32 9.61 3.73 17.93
C VAL A 32 8.27 3.10 18.37
N ASN A 33 7.16 3.82 18.21
CA ASN A 33 5.84 3.32 18.61
C ASN A 33 5.29 2.37 17.56
N LYS A 34 5.21 1.08 17.94
CA LYS A 34 4.66 0.02 17.09
C LYS A 34 3.23 0.29 16.64
N GLU A 35 2.42 0.95 17.46
CA GLU A 35 1.03 1.31 17.12
C GLU A 35 0.95 2.34 15.99
N VAL A 36 1.89 3.29 15.97
CA VAL A 36 2.00 4.30 14.92
C VAL A 36 2.40 3.63 13.61
N LEU A 37 3.40 2.74 13.65
CA LEU A 37 3.80 1.92 12.50
C LEU A 37 2.65 1.06 11.98
N ASP A 38 1.83 0.49 12.87
CA ASP A 38 0.68 -0.33 12.48
C ASP A 38 -0.35 0.48 11.67
N ALA A 39 -0.54 1.76 12.01
CA ALA A 39 -1.42 2.67 11.28
C ALA A 39 -1.01 2.87 9.80
N TYR A 40 0.28 2.70 9.47
CA TYR A 40 0.82 2.82 8.11
C TYR A 40 0.76 1.52 7.30
N LEU A 41 0.24 0.44 7.86
CA LEU A 41 0.15 -0.84 7.16
C LEU A 41 -0.89 -0.79 6.03
N PRO A 42 -0.68 -1.55 4.94
CA PRO A 42 -1.49 -1.44 3.73
C PRO A 42 -2.95 -1.86 3.91
N TRP A 43 -3.30 -2.54 5.01
CA TRP A 43 -4.68 -2.92 5.31
C TRP A 43 -5.45 -1.89 6.15
N THR A 44 -4.79 -0.84 6.66
CA THR A 44 -5.48 0.15 7.50
C THR A 44 -6.39 1.06 6.66
N LYS A 45 -7.50 1.49 7.27
CA LYS A 45 -8.50 2.34 6.58
C LYS A 45 -7.87 3.63 6.05
N VAL A 46 -7.02 4.27 6.85
CA VAL A 46 -6.34 5.53 6.50
C VAL A 46 -5.50 5.38 5.23
N VAL A 47 -4.69 4.31 5.17
CA VAL A 47 -3.85 4.01 4.01
C VAL A 47 -4.71 3.65 2.81
N GLN A 48 -5.75 2.84 2.99
CA GLN A 48 -6.65 2.48 1.90
C GLN A 48 -7.37 3.68 1.31
N GLU A 49 -7.77 4.66 2.13
CA GLU A 49 -8.42 5.87 1.65
C GLU A 49 -7.44 6.79 0.91
N LYS A 50 -6.21 6.97 1.42
CA LYS A 50 -5.20 7.84 0.79
C LYS A 50 -4.55 7.25 -0.45
N CYS A 51 -4.24 5.95 -0.40
CA CYS A 51 -3.43 5.24 -1.39
C CYS A 51 -4.26 4.33 -2.30
N LYS A 52 -5.60 4.45 -2.27
CA LYS A 52 -6.49 3.72 -3.17
C LYS A 52 -6.03 3.91 -4.61
N GLN A 53 -5.89 2.81 -5.33
CA GLN A 53 -5.58 2.88 -6.75
C GLN A 53 -6.78 3.50 -7.47
N GLU A 54 -6.63 4.74 -7.96
CA GLU A 54 -7.57 5.32 -8.91
C GLU A 54 -7.43 4.55 -10.22
N ILE A 55 -8.32 3.57 -10.41
CA ILE A 55 -8.45 2.86 -11.68
C ILE A 55 -9.16 3.82 -12.64
N SER A 56 -8.43 4.83 -13.10
CA SER A 56 -8.76 5.54 -14.33
C SER A 56 -8.81 4.50 -15.42
N ARG A 57 -9.98 4.31 -16.05
CA ARG A 57 -10.19 3.36 -17.14
C ARG A 57 -9.31 3.71 -18.35
N LEU A 58 -8.03 3.38 -18.30
CA LEU A 58 -7.12 3.41 -19.44
C LEU A 58 -6.43 2.06 -19.46
N GLY A 59 -6.87 1.27 -20.44
CA GLY A 59 -6.55 -0.14 -20.56
C GLY A 59 -5.05 -0.40 -20.65
N THR A 60 -4.61 -1.44 -19.95
CA THR A 60 -3.64 -2.42 -20.44
C THR A 60 -3.73 -3.63 -19.52
N ILE A 61 -3.93 -4.79 -20.14
CA ILE A 61 -3.79 -6.12 -19.56
C ILE A 61 -2.35 -6.24 -19.06
N ARG A 62 -2.14 -6.51 -17.77
CA ARG A 62 -0.92 -6.99 -17.05
C ARG A 62 -0.98 -6.37 -15.64
N GLU A 63 -1.10 -7.08 -14.52
CA GLU A 63 -0.69 -8.43 -14.13
C GLU A 63 -1.76 -9.00 -13.17
N PHE A 64 -2.79 -9.67 -13.68
CA PHE A 64 -3.58 -10.60 -12.88
C PHE A 64 -2.94 -11.99 -12.95
N SER A 65 -1.68 -12.09 -12.53
CA SER A 65 -0.98 -13.35 -12.32
C SER A 65 -0.59 -13.44 -10.84
N SER A 66 -1.54 -13.27 -9.94
CA SER A 66 -1.35 -13.56 -8.51
C SER A 66 -2.69 -13.86 -7.82
N LEU A 67 -3.61 -14.53 -8.54
CA LEU A 67 -4.80 -15.16 -7.94
C LEU A 67 -4.78 -16.69 -8.07
N GLU A 68 -3.60 -17.27 -8.36
CA GLU A 68 -3.37 -18.73 -8.38
C GLU A 68 -2.28 -19.17 -7.38
N ILE A 69 -2.16 -18.49 -6.25
CA ILE A 69 -1.42 -19.04 -5.10
C ILE A 69 -2.37 -18.99 -3.91
N PHE A 70 -3.37 -19.87 -3.94
CA PHE A 70 -4.13 -20.46 -2.83
C PHE A 70 -5.41 -21.12 -3.39
N GLN A 71 -5.25 -22.04 -4.35
CA GLN A 71 -6.12 -23.20 -4.49
C GLN A 71 -5.28 -24.39 -4.99
#